data_AF-Q93VW5-F1
#
_entry.id   AF-Q93VW5-F1
#
_cell.length_a   1.000
_cell.length_b   1.000
_cell.length_c   1.000
_cell.angle_alpha   90.00
_cell.angle_beta   90.00
_cell.angle_gamma   90.00
#
_symmetry.space_group_name_H-M   'P 1'
#
loop_
_entity.id
_entity.type
_entity.pdbx_description
1 polymer ?
#
loop_
_entity_poly.entity_id
_entity_poly.type
_entity_poly.pdbx_seq_one_letter_code
_entity_poly.pdbx_strand_id
1 'polypeptide(L)'
;TYLQELLDETLDPNRPKQETESFIDLLMQIYKDQPFSIKFTHENVKAMILDIVVPGTDTAAAVVVWAMTYLIKYPEAMKKAQDEVRSVIGDKGYVSEEDIPNLPYLKAVIKESLRLEPVIPILLHRETIADAKIGGYDIPAKTIIQVNAWAVSRDTAAWGDNPNEFIPERFMNEHKGVDFKGQDFELLPFGSGRRMCPAMHLGIAMVEIPFANLLYKFDWSLPKGIKPEDIKMDVMTGLAMHKKEHLVLAPTKHI
;
A
#
# COMPACT_ATOMS: atom_id res chain seq x y z
N THR A 1 -26.88 -0.79 -12.54
CA THR A 1 -25.84 -0.51 -11.53
C THR A 1 -24.71 0.19 -12.24
N TYR A 2 -23.90 0.99 -11.54
CA TYR A 2 -22.77 1.70 -12.16
C TYR A 2 -21.86 0.77 -13.00
N LEU A 3 -21.57 -0.43 -12.50
CA LEU A 3 -20.79 -1.42 -13.25
C LEU A 3 -21.51 -1.96 -14.49
N GLN A 4 -22.84 -2.06 -14.48
CA GLN A 4 -23.58 -2.46 -15.68
C GLN A 4 -23.53 -1.35 -16.73
N GLU A 5 -23.70 -0.09 -16.34
CA GLU A 5 -23.58 1.07 -17.24
C GLU A 5 -22.20 1.13 -17.88
N LEU A 6 -21.13 0.93 -17.09
CA LEU A 6 -19.75 0.86 -17.57
C LEU A 6 -19.53 -0.25 -18.62
N LEU A 7 -20.17 -1.41 -18.44
CA LEU A 7 -20.10 -2.51 -19.40
C LEU A 7 -20.90 -2.21 -20.66
N ASP A 8 -22.10 -1.65 -20.51
CA ASP A 8 -22.97 -1.30 -21.63
C ASP A 8 -22.30 -0.23 -22.51
N GLU A 9 -21.64 0.76 -21.91
CA GLU A 9 -20.79 1.73 -22.62
C GLU A 9 -19.64 1.05 -23.38
N THR A 10 -18.95 0.10 -22.74
CA THR A 10 -17.83 -0.63 -23.37
C THR A 10 -18.30 -1.50 -24.54
N LEU A 11 -19.53 -1.98 -24.49
CA LEU A 11 -20.16 -2.79 -25.53
C LEU A 11 -20.79 -1.97 -26.65
N ASP A 12 -20.97 -0.66 -26.47
CA ASP A 12 -21.58 0.20 -27.49
C ASP A 12 -20.69 0.20 -28.75
N PRO A 13 -21.20 -0.27 -29.91
CA PRO A 13 -20.44 -0.25 -31.16
C PRO A 13 -20.10 1.18 -31.63
N ASN A 14 -20.79 2.21 -31.10
CA ASN A 14 -20.53 3.61 -31.39
C ASN A 14 -19.55 4.26 -30.39
N ARG A 15 -19.06 3.51 -29.39
CA ARG A 15 -18.08 4.04 -28.44
C ARG A 15 -16.84 4.52 -29.19
N PRO A 16 -16.40 5.77 -28.98
CA PRO A 16 -15.16 6.27 -29.58
C PRO A 16 -14.01 5.35 -29.22
N LYS A 17 -13.30 4.83 -30.23
CA LYS A 17 -12.09 4.03 -30.00
C LYS A 17 -11.08 4.91 -29.29
N GLN A 18 -10.70 4.51 -28.08
CA GLN A 18 -9.63 5.18 -27.35
C GLN A 18 -8.29 4.86 -28.02
N GLU A 19 -7.31 5.76 -27.89
CA GLU A 19 -5.94 5.53 -28.40
C GLU A 19 -5.24 4.35 -27.71
N THR A 20 -5.68 4.01 -26.49
CA THR A 20 -5.15 2.89 -25.70
C THR A 20 -6.30 2.01 -25.21
N GLU A 21 -6.11 0.69 -25.24
CA GLU A 21 -7.09 -0.25 -24.70
C GLU A 21 -7.08 -0.20 -23.17
N SER A 22 -8.26 -0.12 -22.57
CA SER A 22 -8.40 -0.16 -21.12
C SER A 22 -8.39 -1.61 -20.60
N PHE A 23 -8.17 -1.77 -19.30
CA PHE A 23 -8.33 -3.07 -18.65
C PHE A 23 -9.75 -3.66 -18.84
N ILE A 24 -10.78 -2.82 -18.91
CA ILE A 24 -12.16 -3.25 -19.13
C ILE A 24 -12.32 -3.80 -20.56
N ASP A 25 -11.69 -3.14 -21.54
CA ASP A 25 -11.68 -3.61 -22.93
C ASP A 25 -11.06 -5.01 -23.03
N LEU A 26 -9.94 -5.24 -22.33
CA LEU A 26 -9.29 -6.55 -22.25
C LEU A 26 -10.19 -7.61 -21.60
N LEU A 27 -10.84 -7.30 -20.47
CA LEU A 27 -11.78 -8.24 -19.83
C LEU A 27 -12.98 -8.56 -20.74
N MET A 28 -13.48 -7.57 -21.48
CA MET A 28 -14.57 -7.77 -22.43
C MET A 28 -14.14 -8.58 -23.64
N GLN A 29 -12.89 -8.45 -24.09
CA GLN A 29 -12.32 -9.34 -25.10
C GLN A 29 -12.23 -10.77 -24.58
N ILE A 30 -11.71 -11.00 -23.37
CA ILE A 30 -11.69 -12.33 -22.74
C ILE A 30 -13.10 -12.92 -22.62
N TYR A 31 -14.09 -12.09 -22.30
CA TYR A 31 -15.50 -12.50 -22.30
C TYR A 31 -16.03 -12.86 -23.69
N LYS A 32 -15.59 -12.22 -24.77
CA LYS A 32 -15.99 -12.60 -26.13
C LYS A 32 -15.29 -13.88 -26.58
N ASP A 33 -14.00 -13.98 -26.31
CA ASP A 33 -13.14 -15.06 -26.81
C ASP A 33 -13.31 -16.37 -26.03
N GLN A 34 -13.78 -16.28 -24.77
CA GLN A 34 -13.95 -17.43 -23.86
C GLN A 34 -12.74 -18.39 -23.87
N PRO A 35 -11.51 -17.92 -23.61
CA PRO A 35 -10.30 -18.72 -23.81
C PRO A 35 -10.08 -19.82 -22.75
N PHE A 36 -10.94 -19.89 -21.74
CA PHE A 36 -10.80 -20.80 -20.61
C PHE A 36 -11.77 -21.98 -20.71
N SER A 37 -11.44 -23.10 -20.06
CA SER A 37 -12.35 -24.24 -19.93
C SER A 37 -13.58 -23.96 -19.07
N ILE A 38 -13.56 -22.88 -18.28
CA ILE A 38 -14.65 -22.41 -17.46
C ILE A 38 -15.27 -21.18 -18.13
N LYS A 39 -16.61 -21.12 -18.17
CA LYS A 39 -17.34 -19.99 -18.73
C LYS A 39 -17.02 -18.71 -17.97
N PHE A 40 -16.50 -17.71 -18.69
CA PHE A 40 -16.28 -16.37 -18.16
C PHE A 40 -17.53 -15.52 -18.39
N THR A 41 -18.08 -14.90 -17.34
CA THR A 41 -19.39 -14.22 -17.40
C THR A 41 -19.25 -12.72 -17.20
N HIS A 42 -20.30 -11.95 -17.53
CA HIS A 42 -20.37 -10.52 -17.16
C HIS A 42 -20.20 -10.31 -15.65
N GLU A 43 -20.71 -11.21 -14.81
CA GLU A 43 -20.51 -11.12 -13.36
C GLU A 43 -19.04 -11.33 -12.97
N ASN A 44 -18.29 -12.16 -13.70
CA ASN A 44 -16.84 -12.25 -13.50
C ASN A 44 -16.13 -10.96 -13.92
N VAL A 45 -16.53 -10.32 -15.02
CA VAL A 45 -15.97 -9.02 -15.42
C VAL A 45 -16.22 -7.97 -14.34
N LYS A 46 -17.47 -7.85 -13.86
CA LYS A 46 -17.83 -6.91 -12.78
C LYS A 46 -17.02 -7.19 -11.50
N ALA A 47 -16.90 -8.46 -11.11
CA ALA A 47 -16.13 -8.86 -9.95
C ALA A 47 -14.65 -8.50 -10.09
N MET A 48 -14.03 -8.75 -11.26
CA MET A 48 -12.63 -8.40 -11.50
C MET A 48 -12.38 -6.89 -11.49
N ILE A 49 -13.31 -6.08 -11.99
CA ILE A 49 -13.22 -4.61 -11.90
C ILE A 49 -13.23 -4.18 -10.43
N LEU A 50 -14.17 -4.71 -9.63
CA LEU A 50 -14.24 -4.41 -8.19
C LEU A 50 -12.99 -4.87 -7.43
N ASP A 51 -12.50 -6.09 -7.72
CA ASP A 51 -11.33 -6.69 -7.08
C ASP A 51 -10.02 -5.94 -7.38
N ILE A 52 -9.99 -5.06 -8.38
CA ILE A 52 -8.84 -4.20 -8.67
C ILE A 52 -9.05 -2.80 -8.11
N VAL A 53 -10.20 -2.18 -8.39
CA VAL A 53 -10.45 -0.77 -8.04
C VAL A 53 -10.51 -0.58 -6.53
N VAL A 54 -11.25 -1.42 -5.82
CA VAL A 54 -11.47 -1.26 -4.37
C VAL A 54 -10.15 -1.36 -3.58
N PRO A 55 -9.36 -2.46 -3.67
CA PRO A 55 -8.10 -2.53 -2.94
C PRO A 55 -7.02 -1.60 -3.51
N GLY A 56 -7.08 -1.25 -4.79
CA GLY A 56 -6.05 -0.44 -5.46
C GLY A 56 -6.01 1.03 -5.01
N THR A 57 -7.17 1.64 -4.73
CA THR A 57 -7.22 3.06 -4.35
C THR A 57 -7.08 3.27 -2.84
N ASP A 58 -7.84 2.51 -2.06
CA ASP A 58 -8.01 2.75 -0.62
C ASP A 58 -6.72 2.49 0.19
N THR A 59 -5.99 1.44 -0.18
CA THR A 59 -4.80 1.01 0.57
C THR A 59 -3.62 1.97 0.41
N ALA A 60 -3.33 2.44 -0.80
CA ALA A 60 -2.23 3.38 -1.06
C ALA A 60 -2.44 4.72 -0.32
N ALA A 61 -3.68 5.22 -0.32
CA ALA A 61 -4.03 6.43 0.42
C ALA A 61 -3.77 6.29 1.93
N ALA A 62 -4.13 5.14 2.52
CA ALA A 62 -3.85 4.86 3.93
C ALA A 62 -2.35 4.92 4.24
N VAL A 63 -1.50 4.34 3.38
CA VAL A 63 -0.04 4.37 3.55
C VAL A 63 0.49 5.80 3.55
N VAL A 64 0.09 6.61 2.57
CA VAL A 64 0.54 8.01 2.50
C VAL A 64 0.12 8.79 3.74
N VAL A 65 -1.12 8.59 4.22
CA VAL A 65 -1.61 9.24 5.44
C VAL A 65 -0.83 8.81 6.69
N TRP A 66 -0.52 7.53 6.85
CA TRP A 66 0.29 7.05 7.96
C TRP A 66 1.73 7.54 7.88
N ALA A 67 2.35 7.51 6.69
CA ALA A 67 3.70 8.02 6.50
C ALA A 67 3.79 9.51 6.84
N MET A 68 2.84 10.33 6.37
CA MET A 68 2.73 11.75 6.75
C MET A 68 2.49 11.93 8.25
N THR A 69 1.70 11.06 8.88
CA THR A 69 1.45 11.07 10.34
C THR A 69 2.72 10.83 11.12
N TYR A 70 3.53 9.86 10.72
CA TYR A 70 4.83 9.62 11.35
C TYR A 70 5.77 10.78 11.09
N LEU A 71 5.96 11.22 9.85
CA LEU A 71 6.88 12.31 9.57
C LEU A 71 6.54 13.59 10.36
N ILE A 72 5.26 13.97 10.50
CA ILE A 72 4.90 15.17 11.27
C ILE A 72 5.14 14.99 12.78
N LYS A 73 5.08 13.76 13.30
CA LYS A 73 5.43 13.44 14.70
C LYS A 73 6.93 13.30 14.93
N TYR A 74 7.72 13.09 13.88
CA TYR A 74 9.18 12.94 13.92
C TYR A 74 9.87 13.97 12.98
N PRO A 75 10.00 15.24 13.41
CA PRO A 75 10.46 16.34 12.54
C PRO A 75 11.85 16.13 11.94
N GLU A 76 12.75 15.43 12.63
CA GLU A 76 14.07 15.11 12.10
C GLU A 76 13.98 14.17 10.89
N ALA A 77 13.08 13.18 10.93
CA ALA A 77 12.84 12.29 9.81
C ALA A 77 12.14 13.03 8.66
N MET A 78 11.19 13.92 8.95
CA MET A 78 10.57 14.79 7.94
C MET A 78 11.63 15.60 7.20
N LYS A 79 12.52 16.26 7.95
CA LYS A 79 13.60 17.07 7.38
C LYS A 79 14.51 16.24 6.48
N LYS A 80 14.97 15.07 6.95
CA LYS A 80 15.82 14.16 6.14
C LYS A 80 15.13 13.74 4.84
N ALA A 81 13.85 13.38 4.89
CA ALA A 81 13.10 12.96 3.71
C ALA A 81 12.89 14.11 2.71
N GLN A 82 12.54 15.31 3.20
CA GLN A 82 12.42 16.50 2.33
C GLN A 82 13.76 16.92 1.73
N ASP A 83 14.84 16.91 2.53
CA ASP A 83 16.20 17.24 2.07
C ASP A 83 16.67 16.25 0.97
N GLU A 84 16.46 14.93 1.16
CA GLU A 84 16.77 13.92 0.15
C GLU A 84 16.01 14.18 -1.15
N VAL A 85 14.67 14.25 -1.07
CA VAL A 85 13.82 14.43 -2.25
C VAL A 85 14.18 15.72 -2.99
N ARG A 86 14.35 16.84 -2.29
CA ARG A 86 14.67 18.12 -2.92
C ARG A 86 16.08 18.13 -3.51
N SER A 87 17.05 17.50 -2.87
CA SER A 87 18.41 17.40 -3.37
C SER A 87 18.52 16.56 -4.64
N VAL A 88 17.77 15.45 -4.72
CA VAL A 88 17.81 14.54 -5.88
C VAL A 88 17.09 15.16 -7.09
N ILE A 89 15.98 15.85 -6.84
CA ILE A 89 15.09 16.36 -7.90
C ILE A 89 15.53 17.74 -8.39
N GLY A 90 16.11 18.56 -7.53
CA GLY A 90 16.53 19.93 -7.84
C GLY A 90 15.39 20.76 -8.43
N ASP A 91 15.66 21.43 -9.55
CA ASP A 91 14.72 22.36 -10.21
C ASP A 91 13.82 21.67 -11.26
N LYS A 92 13.81 20.34 -11.35
CA LYS A 92 13.00 19.58 -12.32
C LYS A 92 11.50 19.89 -12.22
N GLY A 93 11.03 20.28 -11.04
CA GLY A 93 9.66 20.74 -10.81
C GLY A 93 8.64 19.63 -10.58
N TYR A 94 8.95 18.35 -10.75
CA TYR A 94 8.08 17.24 -10.36
C TYR A 94 8.89 15.95 -10.19
N VAL A 95 8.46 15.07 -9.27
CA VAL A 95 9.10 13.75 -9.06
C VAL A 95 8.45 12.72 -9.98
N SER A 96 9.24 12.17 -10.90
CA SER A 96 8.82 11.10 -11.80
C SER A 96 9.24 9.72 -11.28
N GLU A 97 8.70 8.67 -11.88
CA GLU A 97 9.05 7.27 -11.57
C GLU A 97 10.56 6.99 -11.67
N GLU A 98 11.25 7.58 -12.65
CA GLU A 98 12.69 7.42 -12.87
C GLU A 98 13.56 7.92 -11.71
N ASP A 99 13.03 8.85 -10.89
CA ASP A 99 13.78 9.44 -9.79
C ASP A 99 13.69 8.58 -8.52
N ILE A 100 12.62 7.79 -8.37
CA ILE A 100 12.30 7.01 -7.17
C ILE A 100 13.40 6.02 -6.75
N PRO A 101 14.13 5.33 -7.67
CA PRO A 101 15.29 4.53 -7.32
C PRO A 101 16.35 5.26 -6.49
N ASN A 102 16.46 6.59 -6.65
CA ASN A 102 17.47 7.43 -6.00
C ASN A 102 17.01 8.04 -4.67
N LEU A 103 15.86 7.60 -4.12
CA LEU A 103 15.29 8.11 -2.86
C LEU A 103 15.26 7.03 -1.77
N PRO A 104 16.43 6.51 -1.32
CA PRO A 104 16.48 5.39 -0.37
C PRO A 104 15.90 5.72 1.00
N TYR A 105 16.04 6.95 1.51
CA TYR A 105 15.49 7.35 2.80
C TYR A 105 13.96 7.49 2.73
N LEU A 106 13.41 8.03 1.64
CA LEU A 106 11.97 8.01 1.38
C LEU A 106 11.41 6.59 1.42
N LYS A 107 12.10 5.64 0.77
CA LYS A 107 11.72 4.22 0.77
C LYS A 107 11.78 3.61 2.16
N ALA A 108 12.78 3.98 2.96
CA ALA A 108 12.92 3.56 4.34
C ALA A 108 11.76 4.09 5.21
N VAL A 109 11.35 5.35 5.01
CA VAL A 109 10.17 5.95 5.67
C VAL A 109 8.89 5.18 5.33
N ILE A 110 8.69 4.84 4.06
CA ILE A 110 7.50 4.08 3.62
C ILE A 110 7.50 2.67 4.23
N LYS A 111 8.64 1.98 4.21
CA LYS A 111 8.78 0.65 4.83
C LYS A 111 8.50 0.68 6.33
N GLU A 112 9.05 1.65 7.04
CA GLU A 112 8.85 1.79 8.49
C GLU A 112 7.40 2.17 8.83
N SER A 113 6.77 2.99 7.99
CA SER A 113 5.34 3.31 8.13
C SER A 113 4.47 2.07 7.93
N LEU A 114 4.76 1.25 6.92
CA LEU A 114 4.06 -0.01 6.66
C LEU A 114 4.34 -1.10 7.70
N ARG A 115 5.52 -1.07 8.33
CA ARG A 115 5.85 -1.96 9.44
C ARG A 115 5.01 -1.62 10.65
N LEU A 116 4.99 -0.36 11.06
CA LEU A 116 4.22 0.05 12.24
C LEU A 116 2.71 0.00 11.96
N GLU A 117 2.27 0.47 10.81
CA GLU A 117 0.85 0.52 10.43
C GLU A 117 0.61 -0.29 9.16
N PRO A 118 0.65 -1.64 9.26
CA PRO A 118 0.39 -2.49 8.12
C PRO A 118 -1.06 -2.30 7.71
N VAL A 119 -1.31 -1.87 6.46
CA VAL A 119 -2.68 -1.55 5.99
C VAL A 119 -3.63 -2.72 6.25
N ILE A 120 -3.17 -3.96 6.13
CA ILE A 120 -3.94 -5.16 6.47
C ILE A 120 -3.23 -5.90 7.64
N PRO A 121 -3.58 -5.62 8.90
CA PRO A 121 -2.85 -6.11 10.08
C PRO A 121 -3.04 -7.61 10.31
N ILE A 122 -4.24 -8.10 10.03
CA ILE A 122 -4.56 -9.51 9.92
C ILE A 122 -4.72 -9.79 8.43
N LEU A 123 -3.72 -10.43 7.82
CA LEU A 123 -3.72 -10.70 6.38
C LEU A 123 -4.98 -11.48 5.97
N LEU A 124 -5.37 -11.31 4.71
CA LEU A 124 -6.55 -11.97 4.14
C LEU A 124 -6.53 -13.48 4.43
N HIS A 125 -7.65 -13.95 4.95
CA HIS A 125 -7.80 -15.30 5.46
C HIS A 125 -7.44 -16.35 4.40
N ARG A 126 -6.80 -17.42 4.85
CA ARG A 126 -6.56 -18.62 4.05
C ARG A 126 -7.42 -19.75 4.58
N GLU A 127 -7.79 -20.68 3.71
CA GLU A 127 -8.48 -21.90 4.08
C GLU A 127 -7.62 -23.10 3.67
N THR A 128 -7.42 -24.04 4.58
CA THR A 128 -6.69 -25.27 4.25
C THR A 128 -7.49 -26.12 3.25
N ILE A 129 -6.82 -26.59 2.20
CA ILE A 129 -7.44 -27.40 1.13
C ILE A 129 -7.44 -28.91 1.45
N ALA A 130 -6.65 -29.32 2.44
CA ALA A 130 -6.49 -30.68 2.93
C ALA A 130 -5.96 -30.63 4.37
N ASP A 131 -5.99 -31.76 5.06
CA ASP A 131 -5.34 -31.91 6.36
C ASP A 131 -3.84 -31.63 6.23
N ALA A 132 -3.28 -30.88 7.17
CA ALA A 132 -1.89 -30.44 7.16
C ALA A 132 -1.29 -30.50 8.56
N LYS A 133 0.04 -30.61 8.64
CA LYS A 133 0.78 -30.39 9.89
C LYS A 133 1.54 -29.07 9.84
N ILE A 134 1.29 -28.18 10.78
CA ILE A 134 1.96 -26.87 10.89
C ILE A 134 2.52 -26.73 12.31
N GLY A 135 3.83 -26.50 12.45
CA GLY A 135 4.47 -26.34 13.76
C GLY A 135 4.29 -27.54 14.70
N GLY A 136 4.10 -28.75 14.14
CA GLY A 136 3.83 -29.97 14.90
C GLY A 136 2.34 -30.25 15.19
N TYR A 137 1.44 -29.30 14.90
CA TYR A 137 0.00 -29.44 15.12
C TYR A 137 -0.71 -30.00 13.90
N ASP A 138 -1.70 -30.87 14.13
CA ASP A 138 -2.64 -31.34 13.10
C ASP A 138 -3.72 -30.29 12.84
N ILE A 139 -3.77 -29.81 11.59
CA ILE A 139 -4.70 -28.79 11.11
C ILE A 139 -5.63 -29.44 10.08
N PRO A 140 -6.92 -29.66 10.41
CA PRO A 140 -7.87 -30.25 9.47
C PRO A 140 -8.07 -29.41 8.22
N ALA A 141 -8.51 -30.03 7.13
CA ALA A 141 -9.03 -29.35 5.96
C ALA A 141 -10.16 -28.37 6.35
N LYS A 142 -10.33 -27.29 5.57
CA LYS A 142 -11.32 -26.23 5.81
C LYS A 142 -11.08 -25.37 7.05
N THR A 143 -9.90 -25.46 7.65
CA THR A 143 -9.49 -24.57 8.75
C THR A 143 -9.10 -23.19 8.20
N ILE A 144 -9.64 -22.14 8.81
CA ILE A 144 -9.25 -20.76 8.51
C ILE A 144 -7.91 -20.46 9.20
N ILE A 145 -6.95 -19.97 8.43
CA ILE A 145 -5.64 -19.53 8.88
C ILE A 145 -5.54 -18.02 8.70
N GLN A 146 -5.15 -17.34 9.78
CA GLN A 146 -4.93 -15.90 9.83
C GLN A 146 -3.47 -15.62 10.18
N VAL A 147 -2.83 -14.74 9.41
CA VAL A 147 -1.47 -14.28 9.68
C VAL A 147 -1.56 -12.90 10.29
N ASN A 148 -1.07 -12.75 11.52
CA ASN A 148 -1.05 -11.47 12.23
C ASN A 148 0.21 -10.69 11.87
N ALA A 149 0.16 -9.99 10.74
CA ALA A 149 1.27 -9.16 10.26
C ALA A 149 1.61 -8.03 11.25
N TRP A 150 0.63 -7.50 11.98
CA TRP A 150 0.85 -6.47 13.01
C TRP A 150 1.69 -6.96 14.19
N ALA A 151 1.50 -8.21 14.62
CA ALA A 151 2.31 -8.80 15.67
C ALA A 151 3.73 -9.10 15.18
N VAL A 152 3.86 -9.66 13.97
CA VAL A 152 5.15 -9.96 13.33
C VAL A 152 5.98 -8.68 13.16
N SER A 153 5.34 -7.58 12.75
CA SER A 153 6.01 -6.30 12.54
C SER A 153 6.48 -5.63 13.84
N ARG A 154 6.13 -6.19 14.99
CA ARG A 154 6.51 -5.74 16.34
C ARG A 154 7.25 -6.79 17.17
N ASP A 155 7.61 -7.91 16.56
CA ASP A 155 8.35 -8.97 17.24
C ASP A 155 9.74 -8.45 17.64
N THR A 156 10.03 -8.43 18.94
CA THR A 156 11.33 -8.00 19.47
C THR A 156 12.48 -8.88 18.99
N ALA A 157 12.22 -10.14 18.63
CA ALA A 157 13.24 -11.02 18.07
C ALA A 157 13.70 -10.57 16.67
N ALA A 158 12.81 -9.96 15.89
CA ALA A 158 13.11 -9.41 14.58
C ALA A 158 13.55 -7.94 14.66
N TRP A 159 12.91 -7.13 15.50
CA TRP A 159 13.02 -5.65 15.49
C TRP A 159 13.77 -5.05 16.68
N GLY A 160 14.30 -5.88 17.59
CA GLY A 160 15.05 -5.44 18.77
C GLY A 160 14.17 -4.86 19.89
N ASP A 161 14.77 -4.07 20.78
CA ASP A 161 14.16 -3.64 22.05
C ASP A 161 13.06 -2.57 21.90
N ASN A 162 13.06 -1.83 20.79
CA ASN A 162 12.15 -0.71 20.53
C ASN A 162 11.30 -0.92 19.25
N PRO A 163 10.52 -2.01 19.16
CA PRO A 163 9.76 -2.35 17.96
C PRO A 163 8.59 -1.40 17.69
N ASN A 164 8.17 -0.59 18.67
CA ASN A 164 7.06 0.36 18.50
C ASN A 164 7.53 1.77 18.13
N GLU A 165 8.84 2.03 18.10
CA GLU A 165 9.40 3.32 17.71
C GLU A 165 9.52 3.42 16.19
N PHE A 166 9.29 4.62 15.65
CA PHE A 166 9.44 4.91 14.23
C PHE A 166 10.89 5.27 13.93
N ILE A 167 11.62 4.34 13.32
CA ILE A 167 13.05 4.48 13.03
C ILE A 167 13.31 4.04 11.58
N PRO A 168 13.13 4.94 10.59
CA PRO A 168 13.40 4.63 9.18
C PRO A 168 14.80 4.04 8.95
N GLU A 169 15.78 4.47 9.74
CA GLU A 169 17.17 4.03 9.65
C GLU A 169 17.34 2.50 9.77
N ARG A 170 16.38 1.76 10.36
CA ARG A 170 16.36 0.29 10.36
C ARG A 170 16.52 -0.28 8.95
N PHE A 171 15.81 0.30 7.98
CA PHE A 171 15.85 -0.14 6.59
C PHE A 171 17.06 0.39 5.80
N MET A 172 17.87 1.25 6.42
CA MET A 172 19.14 1.72 5.88
C MET A 172 20.32 0.90 6.44
N ASN A 173 20.14 0.30 7.62
CA ASN A 173 21.18 -0.37 8.39
C ASN A 173 20.88 -1.86 8.60
N GLU A 174 20.28 -2.25 9.73
CA GLU A 174 20.14 -3.66 10.16
C GLU A 174 19.28 -4.48 9.20
N HIS A 175 18.21 -3.87 8.68
CA HIS A 175 17.27 -4.46 7.73
C HIS A 175 17.52 -3.98 6.30
N LYS A 176 18.76 -3.61 5.98
CA LYS A 176 19.15 -3.22 4.63
C LYS A 176 19.02 -4.41 3.69
N GLY A 177 18.11 -4.31 2.73
CA GLY A 177 17.86 -5.35 1.73
C GLY A 177 16.50 -6.04 1.88
N VAL A 178 15.85 -5.91 3.05
CA VAL A 178 14.47 -6.37 3.25
C VAL A 178 13.57 -5.72 2.21
N ASP A 179 12.82 -6.52 1.47
CA ASP A 179 11.93 -6.04 0.42
C ASP A 179 10.49 -6.57 0.57
N PHE A 180 9.62 -6.13 -0.33
CA PHE A 180 8.19 -6.44 -0.27
C PHE A 180 7.80 -7.73 -1.00
N LYS A 181 8.76 -8.47 -1.57
CA LYS A 181 8.52 -9.71 -2.35
C LYS A 181 8.18 -10.92 -1.47
N GLY A 182 7.84 -10.68 -0.19
CA GLY A 182 7.41 -11.65 0.81
C GLY A 182 8.32 -12.86 0.98
N GLN A 183 9.64 -12.67 0.79
CA GLN A 183 10.66 -13.61 1.25
C GLN A 183 11.21 -13.20 2.63
N ASP A 184 11.13 -11.91 2.98
CA ASP A 184 11.50 -11.38 4.28
C ASP A 184 10.28 -11.37 5.20
N PHE A 185 10.10 -12.44 5.98
CA PHE A 185 8.87 -12.65 6.76
C PHE A 185 8.65 -11.66 7.90
N GLU A 186 9.68 -10.91 8.29
CA GLU A 186 9.57 -9.80 9.24
C GLU A 186 8.75 -8.62 8.71
N LEU A 187 8.63 -8.47 7.37
CA LEU A 187 7.90 -7.38 6.72
C LEU A 187 6.95 -7.91 5.63
N LEU A 188 5.65 -8.03 5.95
CA LEU A 188 4.65 -8.64 5.07
C LEU A 188 3.47 -7.73 4.65
N PRO A 189 3.68 -6.45 4.26
CA PRO A 189 2.57 -5.55 3.93
C PRO A 189 1.78 -5.99 2.68
N PHE A 190 2.39 -6.81 1.80
CA PHE A 190 1.75 -7.39 0.62
C PHE A 190 1.51 -8.90 0.75
N GLY A 191 1.74 -9.47 1.93
CA GLY A 191 1.67 -10.91 2.20
C GLY A 191 2.80 -11.70 1.52
N SER A 192 2.60 -13.00 1.37
CA SER A 192 3.59 -13.92 0.80
C SER A 192 2.95 -15.08 0.02
N GLY A 193 3.77 -15.78 -0.76
CA GLY A 193 3.44 -17.01 -1.48
C GLY A 193 2.42 -16.83 -2.60
N ARG A 194 1.68 -17.90 -2.91
CA ARG A 194 0.75 -18.01 -4.06
C ARG A 194 -0.40 -16.99 -4.07
N ARG A 195 -0.61 -16.28 -2.97
CA ARG A 195 -1.71 -15.33 -2.77
C ARG A 195 -1.20 -13.99 -2.24
N MET A 196 0.08 -13.71 -2.45
CA MET A 196 0.64 -12.36 -2.29
C MET A 196 -0.13 -11.37 -3.16
N CYS A 197 -0.16 -10.10 -2.74
CA CYS A 197 -0.82 -9.04 -3.48
C CYS A 197 -0.35 -8.99 -4.94
N PRO A 198 -1.23 -9.23 -5.92
CA PRO A 198 -0.85 -9.22 -7.33
C PRO A 198 -0.46 -7.81 -7.82
N ALA A 199 -0.93 -6.76 -7.13
CA ALA A 199 -0.70 -5.37 -7.47
C ALA A 199 0.49 -4.74 -6.72
N MET A 200 1.39 -5.53 -6.10
CA MET A 200 2.49 -5.01 -5.27
C MET A 200 3.26 -3.87 -5.94
N HIS A 201 3.75 -4.06 -7.16
CA HIS A 201 4.53 -3.05 -7.87
C HIS A 201 3.72 -1.77 -8.14
N LEU A 202 2.46 -1.91 -8.56
CA LEU A 202 1.57 -0.77 -8.78
C LEU A 202 1.28 -0.03 -7.47
N GLY A 203 0.99 -0.77 -6.39
CA GLY A 203 0.72 -0.20 -5.07
C GLY A 203 1.91 0.58 -4.51
N ILE A 204 3.12 0.05 -4.67
CA ILE A 204 4.35 0.76 -4.28
C ILE A 204 4.49 2.06 -5.08
N ALA A 205 4.33 2.03 -6.40
CA ALA A 205 4.42 3.24 -7.24
C ALA A 205 3.35 4.29 -6.87
N MET A 206 2.12 3.83 -6.58
CA MET A 206 1.01 4.66 -6.11
C MET A 206 1.23 5.27 -4.73
N VAL A 207 2.23 4.81 -3.97
CA VAL A 207 2.65 5.43 -2.70
C VAL A 207 3.86 6.31 -2.92
N GLU A 208 4.93 5.76 -3.51
CA GLU A 208 6.24 6.42 -3.63
C GLU A 208 6.16 7.73 -4.43
N ILE A 209 5.50 7.73 -5.59
CA ILE A 209 5.42 8.91 -6.48
C ILE A 209 4.64 10.07 -5.84
N PRO A 210 3.38 9.89 -5.39
CA PRO A 210 2.65 11.00 -4.78
C PRO A 210 3.27 11.43 -3.46
N PHE A 211 3.78 10.51 -2.64
CA PHE A 211 4.43 10.85 -1.38
C PHE A 211 5.68 11.69 -1.60
N ALA A 212 6.55 11.31 -2.55
CA ALA A 212 7.72 12.11 -2.92
C ALA A 212 7.31 13.52 -3.38
N ASN A 213 6.26 13.62 -4.21
CA ASN A 213 5.78 14.93 -4.68
C ASN A 213 5.21 15.80 -3.55
N LEU A 214 4.53 15.22 -2.55
CA LEU A 214 4.07 15.96 -1.38
C LEU A 214 5.26 16.55 -0.60
N LEU A 215 6.32 15.78 -0.39
CA LEU A 215 7.52 16.24 0.33
C LEU A 215 8.36 17.24 -0.49
N TYR A 216 8.42 17.05 -1.80
CA TYR A 216 9.09 17.96 -2.73
C TYR A 216 8.44 19.34 -2.75
N LYS A 217 7.11 19.40 -2.90
CA LYS A 217 6.36 20.63 -3.19
C LYS A 217 6.05 21.49 -1.98
N PHE A 218 5.92 20.90 -0.80
CA PHE A 218 5.39 21.60 0.37
C PHE A 218 6.28 21.42 1.58
N ASP A 219 6.35 22.49 2.38
CA ASP A 219 6.73 22.45 3.78
C ASP A 219 5.48 22.17 4.61
N TRP A 220 5.51 21.10 5.40
CA TRP A 220 4.36 20.60 6.14
C TRP A 220 4.44 21.01 7.60
N SER A 221 3.34 21.55 8.12
CA SER A 221 3.21 21.96 9.50
C SER A 221 1.85 21.57 10.08
N LEU A 222 1.74 21.56 11.41
CA LEU A 222 0.45 21.40 12.07
C LEU A 222 -0.32 22.74 12.08
N PRO A 223 -1.66 22.71 12.07
CA PRO A 223 -2.46 23.90 12.28
C PRO A 223 -2.07 24.62 13.58
N LYS A 224 -2.24 25.95 13.60
CA LYS A 224 -1.86 26.78 14.75
C LYS A 224 -2.50 26.27 16.04
N GLY A 225 -1.67 26.00 17.04
CA GLY A 225 -2.08 25.55 18.37
C GLY A 225 -2.19 24.03 18.54
N ILE A 226 -2.00 23.24 17.47
CA ILE A 226 -1.94 21.79 17.53
C ILE A 226 -0.49 21.33 17.65
N LYS A 227 -0.23 20.41 18.57
CA LYS A 227 1.09 19.80 18.77
C LYS A 227 1.11 18.36 18.25
N PRO A 228 2.31 17.79 17.99
CA PRO A 228 2.43 16.40 17.56
C PRO A 228 1.77 15.38 18.51
N GLU A 229 1.76 15.66 19.81
CA GLU A 229 1.16 14.79 20.83
C GLU A 229 -0.37 14.75 20.73
N ASP A 230 -0.99 15.79 20.18
CA ASP A 230 -2.44 15.89 20.00
C ASP A 230 -2.94 15.01 18.84
N ILE A 231 -2.04 14.53 17.98
CA ILE A 231 -2.38 13.65 16.85
C ILE A 231 -2.67 12.25 17.37
N LYS A 232 -3.95 11.87 17.32
CA LYS A 232 -4.42 10.53 17.70
C LYS A 232 -3.94 9.46 16.72
N MET A 233 -3.53 8.33 17.28
CA MET A 233 -3.06 7.15 16.54
C MET A 233 -4.12 6.05 16.44
N ASP A 234 -5.36 6.34 16.86
CA ASP A 234 -6.46 5.39 16.78
C ASP A 234 -6.75 4.98 15.33
N VAL A 235 -7.09 3.71 15.17
CA VAL A 235 -7.40 3.09 13.88
C VAL A 235 -8.92 2.96 13.74
N MET A 236 -9.42 3.18 12.53
CA MET A 236 -10.82 2.94 12.18
C MET A 236 -11.13 1.45 12.17
N THR A 237 -12.32 1.06 12.64
CA THR A 237 -12.78 -0.32 12.50
C THR A 237 -12.98 -0.65 11.02
N GLY A 238 -12.33 -1.70 10.52
CA GLY A 238 -12.45 -2.11 9.14
C GLY A 238 -11.40 -3.15 8.75
N LEU A 239 -11.39 -3.52 7.48
CA LEU A 239 -10.37 -4.41 6.92
C LEU A 239 -9.01 -3.71 6.81
N ALA A 240 -9.02 -2.44 6.38
CA ALA A 240 -7.83 -1.62 6.23
C ALA A 240 -7.61 -0.72 7.46
N MET A 241 -6.37 -0.62 7.93
CA MET A 241 -5.97 0.27 9.02
C MET A 241 -5.94 1.72 8.55
N HIS A 242 -7.10 2.36 8.49
CA HIS A 242 -7.18 3.80 8.31
C HIS A 242 -7.08 4.52 9.66
N LYS A 243 -6.60 5.76 9.66
CA LYS A 243 -6.75 6.60 10.85
C LYS A 243 -8.24 6.79 11.17
N LYS A 244 -8.60 6.65 12.44
CA LYS A 244 -9.95 6.95 12.91
C LYS A 244 -10.30 8.43 12.76
N GLU A 245 -9.31 9.30 12.97
CA GLU A 245 -9.42 10.74 12.79
C GLU A 245 -8.50 11.20 11.67
N HIS A 246 -9.04 12.00 10.75
CA HIS A 246 -8.26 12.50 9.61
C HIS A 246 -7.06 13.31 10.08
N LEU A 247 -5.91 13.08 9.42
CA LEU A 247 -4.74 13.92 9.61
C LEU A 247 -4.99 15.29 8.96
N VAL A 248 -4.89 16.36 9.75
CA VAL A 248 -5.05 17.74 9.27
C VAL A 248 -3.70 18.44 9.35
N LEU A 249 -3.19 18.89 8.20
CA LEU A 249 -1.92 19.59 8.06
C LEU A 249 -2.12 20.93 7.35
N ALA A 250 -1.21 21.87 7.61
CA ALA A 250 -1.11 23.15 6.93
C ALA A 250 0.11 23.15 5.99
N PRO A 251 -0.09 22.99 4.67
CA PRO A 251 1.00 23.06 3.70
C PRO A 251 1.38 24.50 3.38
N THR A 252 2.69 24.77 3.31
CA THR A 252 3.24 25.98 2.70
C THR A 252 3.99 25.58 1.44
N LYS A 253 3.76 26.28 0.32
CA LYS A 253 4.46 25.98 -0.93
C LYS A 253 5.96 26.23 -0.75
N HIS A 254 6.78 25.21 -1.00
CA HIS A 254 8.24 25.34 -0.97
C HIS A 254 8.76 25.88 -2.32
N ILE A 255 8.27 25.30 -3.43
CA ILE A 255 8.56 25.68 -4.83
C ILE A 255 7.26 25.94 -5.57
#